data_AF-A0A1H4SIT9-F1
#
_entry.id   AF-A0A1H4SIT9-F1
#
_cell.length_a   1.000
_cell.length_b   1.000
_cell.length_c   1.000
_cell.angle_alpha   90.00
_cell.angle_beta   90.00
_cell.angle_gamma   90.00
#
_symmetry.space_group_name_H-M   'P 1'
#
loop_
_entity.id
_entity.type
_entity.pdbx_description
1 polymer ?
#
loop_
_entity_poly.entity_id
_entity_poly.type
_entity_poly.pdbx_seq_one_letter_code
_entity_poly.pdbx_strand_id
1 'polypeptide(L)'
;MTLKQDLTAVRDLLSDPNRWTQGWLAMNKHRLHVHPQNESATCWCLVGAGRKLLPFDRENEVNSALYHAIGDGRSIANFNDHPNTRHSDVLALLDKAIANA
;
A
#
# COMPACT_ATOMS: atom_id res chain seq x y z
N MET A 1 16.77 -5.09 -3.21
CA MET A 1 16.36 -4.16 -2.14
C MET A 1 16.10 -4.99 -0.89
N THR A 2 16.25 -4.41 0.29
CA THR A 2 15.87 -5.05 1.57
C THR A 2 14.37 -4.89 1.82
N LEU A 3 13.78 -5.70 2.72
CA LEU A 3 12.37 -5.54 3.09
C LEU A 3 12.08 -4.12 3.59
N LYS A 4 12.98 -3.57 4.41
CA LYS A 4 12.91 -2.18 4.86
C LYS A 4 12.92 -1.16 3.72
N GLN A 5 13.75 -1.35 2.70
CA GLN A 5 13.78 -0.48 1.51
C GLN A 5 12.47 -0.58 0.71
N ASP A 6 11.92 -1.79 0.54
CA ASP A 6 10.65 -1.98 -0.18
C ASP A 6 9.48 -1.33 0.56
N LEU A 7 9.40 -1.51 1.88
CA LEU A 7 8.39 -0.85 2.72
C LEU A 7 8.54 0.68 2.67
N THR A 8 9.77 1.19 2.70
CA THR A 8 10.05 2.62 2.57
C THR A 8 9.59 3.16 1.21
N ALA A 9 9.85 2.43 0.12
CA ALA A 9 9.40 2.82 -1.21
C ALA A 9 7.88 2.88 -1.32
N VAL A 10 7.15 1.92 -0.74
CA VAL A 10 5.68 1.95 -0.67
C VAL A 10 5.20 3.15 0.14
N ARG A 11 5.83 3.42 1.28
CA ARG A 11 5.52 4.59 2.12
C ARG A 11 5.75 5.90 1.40
N ASP A 12 6.85 6.04 0.67
CA ASP A 12 7.16 7.24 -0.08
C ASP A 12 6.19 7.44 -1.25
N LEU A 13 5.82 6.37 -1.96
CA LEU A 13 4.80 6.42 -3.02
C LEU A 13 3.46 6.91 -2.48
N LEU A 14 3.06 6.42 -1.30
CA LEU A 14 1.80 6.76 -0.65
C LEU A 14 1.89 8.00 0.24
N SER A 15 3.03 8.69 0.33
CA SER A 15 3.19 9.86 1.22
C SER A 15 2.30 11.06 0.83
N ASP A 16 1.97 11.18 -0.46
CA ASP A 16 0.98 12.13 -0.96
C ASP A 16 -0.43 11.54 -0.81
N PRO A 17 -1.35 12.20 -0.07
CA PRO A 17 -2.72 11.72 0.09
C PRO A 17 -3.47 11.55 -1.25
N ASN A 18 -3.08 12.28 -2.30
CA ASN A 18 -3.68 12.13 -3.63
C ASN A 18 -3.26 10.84 -4.35
N ARG A 19 -2.21 10.16 -3.86
CA ARG A 19 -1.74 8.87 -4.38
C ARG A 19 -2.34 7.68 -3.63
N TRP A 20 -3.16 7.91 -2.61
CA TRP A 20 -3.85 6.86 -1.88
C TRP A 20 -5.30 6.69 -2.34
N THR A 21 -5.78 5.45 -2.37
CA THR A 21 -7.19 5.14 -2.59
C THR A 21 -7.68 3.96 -1.75
N GLN A 22 -8.99 3.91 -1.56
CA GLN A 22 -9.74 2.78 -1.04
C GLN A 22 -10.56 2.09 -2.15
N GLY A 23 -10.91 0.83 -1.93
CA GLY A 23 -11.82 0.02 -2.75
C GLY A 23 -11.20 -0.57 -4.02
N TRP A 24 -10.07 -0.04 -4.49
CA TRP A 24 -9.43 -0.45 -5.74
C TRP A 24 -7.91 -0.48 -5.64
N LEU A 25 -7.26 -1.37 -6.39
CA LEU A 25 -5.80 -1.45 -6.41
C LEU A 25 -5.16 -0.18 -6.98
N ALA A 26 -5.74 0.39 -8.03
CA ALA A 26 -5.28 1.64 -8.60
C ALA A 26 -6.38 2.35 -9.40
N MET A 27 -6.25 3.68 -9.50
CA MET A 27 -7.07 4.50 -10.41
C MET A 27 -6.21 5.49 -11.17
N ASN A 28 -6.69 5.90 -12.34
CA ASN A 28 -6.12 7.00 -13.10
C ASN A 28 -6.71 8.37 -12.71
N LYS A 29 -6.25 9.44 -13.36
CA LYS A 29 -6.70 10.83 -13.13
C LYS A 29 -8.20 11.05 -13.33
N HIS A 30 -8.88 10.17 -14.06
CA HIS A 30 -10.33 10.22 -14.31
C HIS A 30 -11.11 9.35 -13.31
N ARG A 31 -10.46 8.83 -12.26
CA ARG A 31 -11.04 7.91 -11.27
C ARG A 31 -11.52 6.59 -11.88
N LEU A 32 -10.98 6.20 -13.04
CA LEU A 32 -11.23 4.90 -13.65
C LEU A 32 -10.25 3.88 -13.09
N HIS A 33 -10.74 2.68 -12.78
CA HIS A 33 -9.90 1.60 -12.29
C HIS A 33 -8.95 1.14 -13.39
N VAL A 34 -7.68 0.97 -13.04
CA VAL A 34 -6.64 0.53 -13.95
C VAL A 34 -5.75 -0.50 -13.27
N HIS A 35 -4.96 -1.23 -14.06
CA HIS A 35 -3.93 -2.08 -13.50
C HIS A 35 -2.90 -1.23 -12.72
N PRO A 36 -2.40 -1.66 -11.55
CA PRO A 36 -1.47 -0.87 -10.75
C PRO A 36 -0.21 -0.43 -11.49
N GLN A 37 0.28 -1.24 -12.43
CA GLN A 37 1.47 -0.93 -13.23
C GLN A 37 1.17 -0.11 -14.49
N ASN A 38 -0.11 0.15 -14.80
CA ASN A 38 -0.49 0.96 -15.96
C ASN A 38 0.08 2.38 -15.83
N GLU A 39 0.57 2.94 -16.93
CA GLU A 39 1.17 4.28 -16.96
C GLU A 39 0.20 5.40 -16.57
N SER A 40 -1.11 5.18 -16.78
CA SER A 40 -2.14 6.14 -16.40
C SER A 40 -2.52 6.09 -14.91
N ALA A 41 -2.03 5.10 -14.13
CA ALA A 41 -2.32 5.00 -12.70
C ALA A 41 -1.71 6.18 -11.93
N THR A 42 -2.52 6.86 -11.13
CA THR A 42 -2.11 8.04 -10.34
C THR A 42 -2.30 7.86 -8.84
N CYS A 43 -3.08 6.88 -8.40
CA CYS A 43 -3.27 6.55 -7.00
C CYS A 43 -3.48 5.04 -6.80
N TRP A 44 -3.13 4.53 -5.62
CA TRP A 44 -3.08 3.11 -5.27
C TRP A 44 -3.56 2.88 -3.84
N CYS A 45 -4.12 1.71 -3.55
CA CYS A 45 -4.24 1.23 -2.17
C CYS A 45 -2.90 0.65 -1.69
N LEU A 46 -2.82 0.20 -0.43
CA LEU A 46 -1.61 -0.46 0.11
C LEU A 46 -1.11 -1.63 -0.75
N VAL A 47 -2.00 -2.56 -1.14
CA VAL A 47 -1.65 -3.72 -1.97
C VAL A 47 -1.25 -3.28 -3.38
N GLY A 48 -1.99 -2.33 -3.96
CA GLY A 48 -1.70 -1.81 -5.29
C GLY A 48 -0.37 -1.06 -5.37
N ALA A 49 0.03 -0.37 -4.29
CA ALA A 49 1.31 0.31 -4.20
C ALA A 49 2.47 -0.68 -4.18
N GLY A 50 2.35 -1.79 -3.44
CA GLY A 50 3.30 -2.91 -3.50
C GLY A 50 3.43 -3.44 -4.92
N ARG A 51 2.30 -3.78 -5.57
CA ARG A 51 2.27 -4.29 -6.96
C ARG A 51 2.79 -3.31 -8.01
N LYS A 52 2.66 -1.99 -7.77
CA LYS A 52 3.23 -0.95 -8.65
C LYS A 52 4.75 -0.97 -8.63
N LEU A 53 5.34 -1.19 -7.46
CA LEU A 53 6.77 -0.98 -7.21
C LEU A 53 7.60 -2.27 -7.28
N LEU A 54 7.01 -3.41 -6.98
CA LEU A 54 7.73 -4.62 -6.62
C LEU A 54 7.42 -5.79 -7.55
N PRO A 55 8.39 -6.69 -7.80
CA PRO A 55 8.10 -8.01 -8.32
C PRO A 55 7.30 -8.84 -7.30
N PHE A 56 6.64 -9.90 -7.77
CA PHE A 56 5.65 -10.66 -7.00
C PHE A 56 6.19 -11.27 -5.69
N ASP A 57 7.41 -11.78 -5.69
CA ASP A 57 8.09 -12.33 -4.51
C ASP A 57 8.29 -11.27 -3.43
N ARG A 58 8.77 -10.09 -3.81
CA ARG A 58 8.98 -8.95 -2.92
C ARG A 58 7.65 -8.34 -2.45
N GLU A 59 6.63 -8.32 -3.30
CA GLU A 59 5.25 -7.93 -2.95
C GLU A 59 4.74 -8.80 -1.79
N ASN A 60 4.98 -10.11 -1.82
CA ASN A 60 4.54 -11.03 -0.76
C ASN A 60 5.25 -10.79 0.57
N GLU A 61 6.55 -10.48 0.57
CA GLU A 61 7.28 -10.13 1.79
C GLU A 61 6.73 -8.85 2.44
N VAL A 62 6.48 -7.82 1.62
CA VAL A 62 5.86 -6.56 2.09
C VAL A 62 4.46 -6.82 2.63
N ASN A 63 3.64 -7.60 1.93
CA ASN A 63 2.30 -7.95 2.39
C ASN A 63 2.32 -8.71 3.71
N SER A 64 3.26 -9.65 3.88
CA SER A 64 3.44 -10.37 5.14
C SER A 64 3.79 -9.42 6.29
N ALA A 65 4.75 -8.51 6.08
CA ALA A 65 5.14 -7.52 7.09
C ALA A 65 3.99 -6.58 7.48
N LEU A 66 3.21 -6.11 6.50
CA LEU A 66 2.02 -5.27 6.75
C LEU A 66 0.94 -6.03 7.53
N TYR A 67 0.68 -7.29 7.17
CA TYR A 67 -0.28 -8.14 7.89
C TYR A 67 0.11 -8.33 9.36
N HIS A 68 1.39 -8.59 9.63
CA HIS A 68 1.89 -8.67 11.00
C HIS A 68 1.81 -7.33 11.74
N ALA A 69 2.08 -6.22 11.05
CA ALA A 69 1.97 -4.88 11.63
C ALA A 69 0.51 -4.49 11.95
N ILE A 70 -0.47 -4.98 11.19
CA ILE A 70 -1.92 -4.83 11.52
C ILE A 70 -2.22 -5.53 12.84
N GLY A 71 -1.81 -6.79 12.98
CA GLY A 71 -1.81 -7.50 14.27
C GLY A 71 -3.17 -7.92 14.85
N ASP A 72 -4.28 -7.68 14.15
CA ASP A 72 -5.64 -8.02 14.58
C ASP A 72 -6.40 -8.98 13.65
N GLY A 73 -5.67 -9.61 12.71
CA GLY A 73 -6.22 -10.61 11.79
C GLY A 73 -6.96 -10.04 10.57
N ARG A 74 -7.13 -8.70 10.47
CA ARG A 74 -7.65 -8.10 9.25
C ARG A 74 -6.67 -8.26 8.09
N SER A 75 -7.20 -8.46 6.89
CA SER A 75 -6.40 -8.36 5.67
C SER A 75 -5.95 -6.91 5.45
N ILE A 76 -4.89 -6.73 4.66
CA ILE A 76 -4.39 -5.39 4.26
C ILE A 76 -5.49 -4.59 3.56
N ALA A 77 -6.28 -5.23 2.69
CA ALA A 77 -7.41 -4.61 2.03
C ALA A 77 -8.51 -4.20 3.03
N ASN A 78 -8.87 -5.08 3.97
CA ASN A 78 -9.87 -4.76 5.00
C ASN A 78 -9.41 -3.62 5.91
N PHE A 79 -8.12 -3.54 6.25
CA PHE A 79 -7.56 -2.40 6.97
C PHE A 79 -7.63 -1.12 6.12
N ASN A 80 -7.14 -1.16 4.88
CA ASN A 80 -7.11 -0.01 3.98
C ASN A 80 -8.50 0.57 3.71
N ASP A 81 -9.48 -0.30 3.45
CA ASP A 81 -10.82 0.06 2.97
C ASP A 81 -11.83 0.25 4.10
N HIS A 82 -11.41 0.08 5.36
CA HIS A 82 -12.29 0.34 6.49
C HIS A 82 -12.74 1.82 6.47
N PRO A 83 -14.02 2.13 6.70
CA PRO A 83 -14.56 3.49 6.56
C PRO A 83 -13.93 4.52 7.51
N ASN A 84 -13.33 4.05 8.60
CA ASN A 84 -12.61 4.91 9.56
C ASN A 84 -11.10 4.97 9.32
N THR A 85 -10.55 4.20 8.37
CA THR A 85 -9.12 4.27 8.04
C THR A 85 -8.87 5.56 7.27
N ARG A 86 -7.93 6.34 7.76
CA ARG A 86 -7.44 7.57 7.15
C ARG A 86 -6.09 7.32 6.49
N HIS A 87 -5.70 8.23 5.61
CA HIS A 87 -4.37 8.23 4.99
C HIS A 87 -3.24 8.17 6.03
N SER A 88 -3.39 8.91 7.14
CA SER A 88 -2.44 8.89 8.26
C SER A 88 -2.30 7.52 8.92
N ASP A 89 -3.38 6.73 8.98
CA ASP A 89 -3.35 5.38 9.57
C ASP A 89 -2.59 4.41 8.66
N VAL A 90 -2.72 4.59 7.35
CA VAL A 90 -1.94 3.86 6.33
C VAL A 90 -0.46 4.15 6.46
N LEU A 91 -0.08 5.42 6.60
CA LEU A 91 1.32 5.80 6.83
C LEU A 91 1.83 5.27 8.18
N ALA A 92 1.03 5.33 9.24
CA ALA A 92 1.41 4.80 10.55
C ALA A 92 1.60 3.28 10.52
N LEU A 93 0.79 2.54 9.76
CA LEU A 93 0.98 1.11 9.54
C LEU A 93 2.30 0.81 8.83
N LEU A 94 2.62 1.57 7.78
CA LEU A 94 3.88 1.45 7.05
C LEU A 94 5.08 1.78 7.95
N ASP A 95 5.01 2.86 8.72
CA ASP A 95 6.06 3.25 9.67
C ASP A 95 6.26 2.16 10.74
N LYS A 96 5.16 1.56 11.24
CA LYS A 96 5.22 0.41 12.16
C LYS A 96 5.89 -0.81 11.50
N ALA A 97 5.57 -1.13 10.26
CA ALA A 97 6.19 -2.24 9.54
C ALA A 97 7.69 -1.99 9.30
N ILE A 98 8.07 -0.76 8.90
CA ILE A 98 9.46 -0.34 8.67
C ILE A 98 10.30 -0.45 9.95
N ALA A 99 9.73 -0.11 11.11
CA ALA A 99 10.42 -0.22 12.39
C ALA A 99 10.70 -1.67 12.83
N ASN A 100 9.93 -2.63 12.30
CA ASN A 100 10.05 -4.06 12.61
C ASN A 100 10.74 -4.88 11.50
N ALA A 101 11.24 -4.22 10.45
CA ALA A 101 11.84 -4.84 9.26
C ALA A 101 13.37 -4.75 9.22
#